data_AF-A0A6B3CUQ3-F1
#
_entry.id   AF-A0A6B3CUQ3-F1
#
_cell.length_a   1.000
_cell.length_b   1.000
_cell.length_c   1.000
_cell.angle_alpha   90.00
_cell.angle_beta   90.00
_cell.angle_gamma   90.00
#
_symmetry.space_group_name_H-M   'P 1'
#
loop_
_entity.id
_entity.type
_entity.pdbx_description
1 polymer ?
#
loop_
_entity_poly.entity_id
_entity_poly.type
_entity_poly.pdbx_seq_one_letter_code
_entity_poly.pdbx_strand_id
1 'polypeptide(L)'
;AQGLDLEPLFHVPDLPEGAVRHQAVGQEHGLEKALDNELIKLAADALAAPDATRAAPVRAQVAIRNINRTVGTMLGHEVTKKFGGGGLPDDTVDITFTGSAGQS
;
A
#
# COMPACT_ATOMS: atom_id res chain seq x y z
N ALA A 1 -19.38 -14.09 -45.74
CA ALA A 1 -18.43 -13.30 -44.95
C ALA A 1 -17.23 -14.17 -44.66
N GLN A 2 -16.02 -13.74 -45.03
CA GLN A 2 -14.80 -14.39 -44.52
C GLN A 2 -14.66 -13.92 -43.07
N GLY A 3 -14.80 -14.84 -42.12
CA GLY A 3 -14.76 -14.53 -40.70
C GLY A 3 -13.43 -13.90 -40.28
N LEU A 4 -13.39 -13.24 -39.12
CA LEU A 4 -12.13 -12.81 -38.54
C LEU A 4 -11.29 -14.03 -38.16
N ASP A 5 -10.01 -13.97 -38.49
CA ASP A 5 -9.03 -14.87 -37.92
C ASP A 5 -8.74 -14.46 -36.46
N LEU A 6 -9.08 -15.35 -35.54
CA LEU A 6 -8.88 -15.15 -34.10
C LEU A 6 -7.69 -15.97 -33.58
N GLU A 7 -6.97 -16.70 -34.43
CA GLU A 7 -5.78 -17.48 -34.06
C GLU A 7 -4.76 -16.65 -33.24
N PRO A 8 -4.47 -15.36 -33.57
CA PRO A 8 -3.57 -14.55 -32.76
C PRO A 8 -4.06 -14.27 -31.33
N LEU A 9 -5.37 -14.30 -31.09
CA LEU A 9 -5.97 -14.06 -29.78
C LEU A 9 -5.94 -15.33 -28.90
N PHE A 10 -6.00 -16.50 -29.53
CA PHE A 10 -6.02 -17.79 -28.83
C PHE A 10 -4.66 -18.50 -28.76
N HIS A 11 -3.62 -17.90 -29.36
CA HIS A 11 -2.28 -18.44 -29.32
C HIS A 11 -1.78 -18.59 -27.87
N VAL A 12 -1.44 -19.82 -27.48
CA VAL A 12 -0.76 -20.13 -26.23
C VAL A 12 0.70 -20.43 -26.59
N PRO A 13 1.68 -19.72 -26.02
CA PRO A 13 3.09 -20.00 -26.30
C PRO A 13 3.46 -21.40 -25.81
N ASP A 14 4.43 -22.02 -26.47
CA ASP A 14 5.00 -23.28 -26.00
C ASP A 14 5.58 -23.11 -24.59
N LEU A 15 5.11 -23.96 -23.67
CA LEU A 15 5.52 -23.93 -22.27
C LEU A 15 6.37 -25.18 -21.96
N PRO A 16 7.42 -25.04 -21.12
CA PRO A 16 8.18 -26.18 -20.64
C PRO A 16 7.28 -27.22 -19.94
N GLU A 17 7.68 -28.49 -19.97
CA GLU A 17 6.97 -29.55 -19.27
C GLU A 17 6.89 -29.23 -17.76
N GLY A 18 5.67 -29.27 -17.21
CA GLY A 18 5.39 -28.92 -15.81
C GLY A 18 5.22 -27.42 -15.53
N ALA A 19 5.25 -26.54 -16.54
CA ALA A 19 5.02 -25.12 -16.35
C ALA A 19 3.58 -24.83 -15.86
N VAL A 20 3.49 -24.06 -14.78
CA VAL A 20 2.23 -23.60 -14.17
C VAL A 20 1.62 -22.44 -14.97
N ARG A 21 0.31 -22.50 -15.20
CA ARG A 21 -0.47 -21.45 -15.91
C ARG A 21 -1.22 -20.51 -14.97
N HIS A 22 -0.92 -20.58 -13.67
CA HIS A 22 -1.45 -19.72 -12.63
C HIS A 22 -0.30 -19.22 -11.76
N GLN A 23 -0.56 -18.22 -10.93
CA GLN A 23 0.46 -17.69 -10.02
C GLN A 23 0.86 -18.80 -9.03
N ALA A 24 2.13 -19.23 -9.11
CA ALA A 24 2.71 -20.23 -8.19
C ALA A 24 3.82 -19.66 -7.31
N VAL A 25 4.31 -18.44 -7.63
CA VAL A 25 5.39 -17.77 -6.89
C VAL A 25 4.89 -16.42 -6.43
N GLY A 26 5.00 -16.17 -5.13
CA GLY A 26 4.63 -14.88 -4.52
C GLY A 26 5.38 -13.71 -5.15
N GLN A 27 4.76 -12.54 -5.15
CA GLN A 27 5.41 -11.31 -5.58
C GLN A 27 6.17 -10.70 -4.40
N GLU A 28 7.45 -10.39 -4.61
CA GLU A 28 8.27 -9.65 -3.64
C GLU A 28 8.21 -8.17 -4.02
N HIS A 29 7.52 -7.38 -3.19
CA HIS A 29 7.25 -5.97 -3.45
C HIS A 29 8.12 -5.02 -2.62
N GLY A 30 8.95 -5.55 -1.70
CA GLY A 30 9.79 -4.73 -0.84
C GLY A 30 9.00 -3.89 0.16
N LEU A 31 7.73 -4.23 0.43
CA LEU A 31 6.85 -3.45 1.30
C LEU A 31 7.37 -3.39 2.73
N GLU A 32 8.17 -4.35 3.17
CA GLU A 32 8.84 -4.38 4.46
C GLU A 32 9.84 -3.22 4.65
N LYS A 33 10.33 -2.64 3.55
CA LYS A 33 11.25 -1.48 3.55
C LYS A 33 10.54 -0.15 3.34
N ALA A 34 9.23 -0.15 3.14
CA ALA A 34 8.46 1.06 2.97
C ALA A 34 8.53 1.92 4.24
N LEU A 35 8.63 3.24 4.05
CA LEU A 35 8.64 4.22 5.16
C LEU A 35 7.38 4.09 6.03
N ASP A 36 6.27 3.70 5.43
CA ASP A 36 5.01 3.47 6.13
C ASP A 36 5.10 2.46 7.28
N ASN A 37 6.02 1.50 7.27
CA ASN A 37 6.20 0.62 8.42
C ASN A 37 6.63 1.39 9.68
N GLU A 38 7.38 2.48 9.52
CA GLU A 38 7.70 3.41 10.60
C GLU A 38 6.48 4.26 10.97
N LEU A 39 5.75 4.77 9.97
CA LEU A 39 4.58 5.61 10.21
C LEU A 39 3.47 4.85 10.95
N ILE A 40 3.24 3.58 10.62
CA ILE A 40 2.28 2.70 11.31
C ILE A 40 2.69 2.49 12.76
N LYS A 41 3.99 2.34 13.04
CA LYS A 41 4.50 2.23 14.42
C LYS A 41 4.31 3.52 15.20
N LEU A 42 4.60 4.67 14.58
CA LEU A 42 4.38 5.99 15.20
C LEU A 42 2.89 6.24 15.47
N ALA A 43 2.01 5.78 14.58
CA ALA A 43 0.56 5.90 14.71
C ALA A 43 -0.08 4.78 15.56
N ALA A 44 0.70 3.90 16.19
CA ALA A 44 0.18 2.70 16.85
C ALA A 44 -0.86 3.04 17.94
N ASP A 45 -0.68 4.12 18.70
CA ASP A 45 -1.63 4.52 19.75
C ASP A 45 -2.98 4.96 19.16
N ALA A 46 -2.97 5.76 18.08
CA ALA A 46 -4.18 6.13 17.35
C ALA A 46 -4.85 4.90 16.72
N LEU A 47 -4.06 4.02 16.11
CA LEU A 47 -4.52 2.79 15.49
C LEU A 47 -4.98 1.74 16.52
N ALA A 48 -4.55 1.79 17.78
CA ALA A 48 -4.98 0.87 18.83
C ALA A 48 -6.34 1.26 19.42
N ALA A 49 -6.81 2.48 19.16
CA ALA A 49 -8.05 3.01 19.71
C ALA A 49 -9.26 2.09 19.42
N PRO A 50 -10.15 1.88 20.39
CA PRO A 50 -11.33 1.02 20.23
C PRO A 50 -12.35 1.57 19.23
N ASP A 51 -12.38 2.89 19.04
CA ASP A 51 -13.15 3.58 18.00
C ASP A 51 -12.45 4.91 17.63
N ALA A 52 -12.89 5.52 16.54
CA ALA A 52 -12.29 6.72 15.99
C ALA A 52 -12.32 7.93 16.95
N THR A 53 -13.34 8.03 17.82
CA THR A 53 -13.49 9.17 18.75
C THR A 53 -12.55 9.11 19.95
N ARG A 54 -11.98 7.93 20.23
CA ARG A 54 -11.04 7.68 21.33
C ARG A 54 -9.58 7.54 20.86
N ALA A 55 -9.30 7.85 19.60
CA ALA A 55 -7.95 7.86 19.09
C ALA A 55 -7.14 9.02 19.67
N ALA A 56 -5.96 8.71 20.21
CA ALA A 56 -5.04 9.71 20.71
C ALA A 56 -4.39 10.46 19.52
N PRO A 57 -4.27 11.79 19.59
CA PRO A 57 -3.58 12.54 18.55
C PRO A 57 -2.09 12.18 18.52
N VAL A 58 -1.57 11.91 17.33
CA VAL A 58 -0.18 11.58 17.05
C VAL A 58 0.42 12.71 16.23
N ARG A 59 1.55 13.23 16.72
CA ARG A 59 2.37 14.23 16.02
C ARG A 59 3.79 13.73 15.90
N ALA A 60 4.32 13.70 14.69
CA ALA A 60 5.67 13.23 14.44
C ALA A 60 6.38 14.06 13.36
N GLN A 61 7.71 14.07 13.43
CA GLN A 61 8.57 14.58 12.36
C GLN A 61 9.44 13.44 11.85
N VAL A 62 9.42 13.22 10.54
CA VAL A 62 10.10 12.08 9.91
C VAL A 62 10.92 12.57 8.72
N ALA A 63 12.17 12.12 8.63
CA ALA A 63 13.01 12.44 7.48
C ALA A 63 12.53 11.66 6.24
N ILE A 64 12.48 12.32 5.08
CA ILE A 64 12.04 11.70 3.82
C ILE A 64 13.06 11.89 2.70
N ARG A 65 13.19 10.88 1.85
CA ARG A 65 14.07 10.87 0.66
C ARG A 65 13.28 10.50 -0.59
N ASN A 66 13.82 10.85 -1.76
CA ASN A 66 13.13 10.66 -3.05
C ASN A 66 12.88 9.18 -3.41
N ILE A 67 13.57 8.25 -2.74
CA ILE A 67 13.35 6.82 -2.83
C ILE A 67 12.10 6.37 -2.05
N ASN A 68 11.63 7.17 -1.09
CA ASN A 68 10.40 6.91 -0.37
C ASN A 68 9.23 7.36 -1.25
N ARG A 69 8.63 6.39 -1.94
CA ARG A 69 7.45 6.57 -2.81
C ARG A 69 6.19 6.11 -2.08
N THR A 70 5.04 6.59 -2.56
CA THR A 70 3.69 6.21 -2.08
C THR A 70 3.53 6.31 -0.55
N VAL A 71 4.23 7.28 0.06
CA VAL A 71 4.28 7.43 1.52
C VAL A 71 2.90 7.74 2.07
N GLY A 72 2.52 7.05 3.14
CA GLY A 72 1.22 7.18 3.81
C GLY A 72 0.14 6.27 3.25
N THR A 73 0.38 5.55 2.14
CA THR A 73 -0.64 4.68 1.53
C THR A 73 -0.93 3.44 2.39
N MET A 74 0.08 2.81 2.97
CA MET A 74 -0.14 1.65 3.85
C MET A 74 -0.69 2.11 5.20
N LEU A 75 -0.24 3.26 5.73
CA LEU A 75 -0.85 3.84 6.93
C LEU A 75 -2.34 4.16 6.69
N GLY A 76 -2.67 4.78 5.55
CA GLY A 76 -4.05 5.07 5.15
C GLY A 76 -4.88 3.80 4.97
N HIS A 77 -4.28 2.72 4.47
CA HIS A 77 -4.92 1.40 4.44
C HIS A 77 -5.24 0.89 5.86
N GLU A 78 -4.30 0.95 6.80
CA GLU A 78 -4.55 0.51 8.19
C GLU A 78 -5.66 1.35 8.85
N VAL A 79 -5.70 2.67 8.63
CA VAL A 79 -6.80 3.53 9.08
C VAL A 79 -8.13 3.10 8.48
N THR A 80 -8.18 2.93 7.16
CA THR A 80 -9.43 2.56 6.45
C THR A 80 -9.90 1.16 6.84
N LYS A 81 -8.98 0.21 6.97
CA LYS A 81 -9.25 -1.17 7.36
C LYS A 81 -9.85 -1.26 8.75
N LYS A 82 -9.41 -0.40 9.68
CA LYS A 82 -9.89 -0.41 11.06
C LYS A 82 -11.14 0.43 11.26
N PHE A 83 -11.19 1.65 10.72
CA PHE A 83 -12.23 2.64 11.03
C PHE A 83 -13.23 2.85 9.88
N GLY A 84 -13.04 2.15 8.75
CA GLY A 84 -13.88 2.28 7.57
C GLY A 84 -13.64 3.59 6.81
N GLY A 85 -14.54 3.91 5.88
CA GLY A 85 -14.40 5.10 5.02
C GLY A 85 -14.51 6.44 5.75
N GLY A 86 -15.05 6.45 6.98
CA GLY A 86 -15.05 7.64 7.83
C GLY A 86 -13.68 7.95 8.46
N GLY A 87 -12.79 6.96 8.53
CA GLY A 87 -11.43 7.14 9.04
C GLY A 87 -11.35 7.59 10.49
N LEU A 88 -10.25 8.28 10.81
CA LEU A 88 -10.05 8.97 12.07
C LEU A 88 -10.56 10.42 11.97
N PRO A 89 -10.88 11.09 13.09
CA PRO A 89 -11.13 12.52 13.08
C PRO A 89 -9.95 13.28 12.46
N ASP A 90 -10.24 14.43 11.85
CA ASP A 90 -9.21 15.33 11.32
C ASP A 90 -8.13 15.59 12.37
N ASP A 91 -6.89 15.77 11.91
CA ASP A 91 -5.76 16.11 12.76
C ASP A 91 -5.38 15.06 13.83
N THR A 92 -5.95 13.84 13.76
CA THR A 92 -5.60 12.74 14.68
C THR A 92 -4.19 12.20 14.39
N VAL A 93 -3.78 12.11 13.13
CA VAL A 93 -2.41 11.72 12.77
C VAL A 93 -1.85 12.79 11.87
N ASP A 94 -0.90 13.56 12.38
CA ASP A 94 -0.17 14.57 11.61
C ASP A 94 1.33 14.28 11.68
N ILE A 95 1.89 14.05 10.50
CA ILE A 95 3.29 13.71 10.31
C ILE A 95 3.89 14.73 9.37
N THR A 96 4.82 15.52 9.90
CA THR A 96 5.59 16.48 9.14
C THR A 96 6.82 15.79 8.56
N PHE A 97 6.95 15.81 7.23
CA PHE A 97 8.12 15.25 6.55
C PHE A 97 9.18 16.32 6.29
N THR A 98 10.45 15.99 6.58
CA THR A 98 11.59 16.88 6.29
C THR A 98 12.49 16.23 5.25
N GLY A 99 12.63 16.87 4.08
CA GLY A 99 13.47 16.36 2.97
C GLY A 99 12.76 16.47 1.62
N SER A 100 12.88 15.43 0.77
CA SER A 100 12.25 15.41 -0.55
C SER A 100 11.54 14.08 -0.78
N ALA A 101 10.24 14.11 -1.04
CA ALA A 101 9.46 12.91 -1.29
C ALA A 101 9.65 12.39 -2.73
N GLY A 102 9.59 11.06 -2.90
CA GLY A 102 9.49 10.44 -4.21
C GLY A 102 8.09 10.62 -4.80
N GLN A 103 7.97 10.56 -6.12
CA GLN A 103 6.65 10.56 -6.78
C GLN A 103 5.83 9.34 -6.37
N SER A 104 4.54 9.52 -6.11
CA SER A 104 3.56 8.43 -6.05
C SER A 104 3.19 8.01 -7.47
#